data_AF-A0A955ZP54-F1
#
_entry.id   AF-A0A955ZP54-F1
#
_cell.length_a   1.000
_cell.length_b   1.000
_cell.length_c   1.000
_cell.angle_alpha   90.00
_cell.angle_beta   90.00
_cell.angle_gamma   90.00
#
_symmetry.space_group_name_H-M   'P 1'
#
loop_
_entity.id
_entity.type
_entity.pdbx_description
1 polymer ?
#
loop_
_entity_poly.entity_id
_entity_poly.type
_entity_poly.pdbx_seq_one_letter_code
_entity_poly.pdbx_strand_id
1 'polypeptide(L)'
;MDRPPPAHAVASDRRRIFVGVVGFLALVLGSVGFYLVRRQRKNEAPPALPPPQPSPAPDVATVQEAAPSGMVMVCPTCRRELEPEARYCKFDGNRLVGVQDGVELRGPSGGICPTCEHGFDPGVATCPTHGEELVPWALWQEEAGEEDGMRKICPVCGSQYAGSSGFCGADGTALETVN
;
A
#
# COMPACT_ATOMS: atom_id res chain seq x y z
N MET A 1 59.42 -15.58 -41.07
CA MET A 1 58.50 -14.64 -41.77
C MET A 1 57.23 -14.60 -40.94
N ASP A 2 57.23 -13.77 -39.89
CA ASP A 2 56.10 -13.61 -38.98
C ASP A 2 55.02 -12.76 -39.65
N ARG A 3 53.83 -13.34 -39.78
CA ARG A 3 52.67 -12.69 -40.41
C ARG A 3 52.05 -11.73 -39.39
N PRO A 4 51.90 -10.43 -39.71
CA PRO A 4 51.32 -9.49 -38.77
C PRO A 4 49.86 -9.86 -38.45
N PRO A 5 49.40 -9.71 -37.20
CA PRO A 5 48.04 -10.05 -36.82
C PRO A 5 47.02 -9.13 -37.51
N PRO A 6 45.81 -9.64 -37.82
CA PRO A 6 44.78 -8.89 -38.53
C PRO A 6 44.27 -7.72 -37.68
N ALA A 7 44.28 -6.51 -38.27
CA ALA A 7 43.92 -5.24 -37.61
C ALA A 7 42.52 -5.20 -36.99
N HIS A 8 41.60 -6.07 -37.44
CA HIS A 8 40.24 -6.17 -36.93
C HIS A 8 40.13 -6.77 -35.51
N ALA A 9 41.16 -7.47 -35.03
CA ALA A 9 41.17 -8.04 -33.68
C ALA A 9 41.39 -6.99 -32.58
N VAL A 10 42.04 -5.86 -32.90
CA VAL A 10 42.41 -4.83 -31.91
C VAL A 10 41.24 -3.90 -31.58
N ALA A 11 40.32 -3.69 -32.53
CA ALA A 11 39.20 -2.77 -32.36
C ALA A 11 38.07 -3.32 -31.47
N SER A 12 37.80 -4.62 -31.55
CA SER A 12 36.75 -5.28 -30.75
C SER A 12 37.13 -5.43 -29.27
N ASP A 13 38.43 -5.53 -28.99
CA ASP A 13 38.95 -5.74 -27.64
C ASP A 13 38.77 -4.49 -26.76
N ARG A 14 39.03 -3.29 -27.30
CA ARG A 14 38.81 -2.01 -26.61
C ARG A 14 37.35 -1.79 -26.22
N ARG A 15 36.41 -2.20 -27.08
CA ARG A 15 34.98 -2.09 -26.80
C ARG A 15 34.55 -3.00 -25.64
N ARG A 16 35.08 -4.23 -25.58
CA ARG A 16 34.82 -5.15 -24.47
C ARG A 16 35.39 -4.61 -23.16
N ILE A 17 36.62 -4.09 -23.18
CA ILE A 17 37.25 -3.49 -22.01
C ILE A 17 36.42 -2.29 -21.52
N PHE A 18 35.99 -1.40 -22.41
CA PHE A 18 35.19 -0.24 -22.03
C PHE A 18 33.85 -0.63 -21.39
N VAL A 19 33.11 -1.57 -21.99
CA VAL A 19 31.85 -2.05 -21.43
C VAL A 19 32.07 -2.73 -20.07
N GLY A 20 33.16 -3.49 -19.91
CA GLY A 20 33.54 -4.10 -18.64
C GLY A 20 33.82 -3.08 -17.55
N VAL A 21 34.58 -2.02 -17.85
CA VAL A 21 34.91 -0.96 -16.89
C VAL A 21 33.66 -0.18 -16.47
N VAL A 22 32.81 0.22 -17.43
CA VAL A 22 31.58 0.97 -17.13
C VAL A 22 30.62 0.11 -16.29
N GLY A 23 30.44 -1.16 -16.67
CA GLY A 23 29.59 -2.08 -15.92
C GLY A 23 30.08 -2.30 -14.49
N PHE A 24 31.38 -2.51 -14.31
CA PHE A 24 31.98 -2.66 -12.98
C PHE A 24 31.80 -1.40 -12.12
N LEU A 25 32.01 -0.21 -12.71
CA LEU A 25 31.89 1.06 -12.00
C LEU A 25 30.45 1.35 -11.56
N ALA A 26 29.47 1.05 -12.41
CA ALA A 26 28.05 1.13 -12.05
C ALA A 26 27.68 0.16 -10.91
N LEU A 27 28.21 -1.07 -10.94
CA LEU A 27 27.96 -2.08 -9.91
C LEU A 27 28.55 -1.64 -8.56
N VAL A 28 29.77 -1.10 -8.54
CA VAL A 28 30.40 -0.57 -7.33
C VAL A 28 29.59 0.59 -6.75
N LEU A 29 29.18 1.56 -7.58
CA LEU A 29 28.37 2.70 -7.14
C LEU A 29 27.01 2.26 -6.57
N GLY A 30 26.32 1.34 -7.24
CA GLY A 30 25.07 0.75 -6.76
C GLY A 30 25.24 0.02 -5.42
N SER A 31 26.33 -0.75 -5.28
CA SER A 31 26.65 -1.48 -4.04
C SER A 31 26.90 -0.54 -2.86
N VAL A 32 27.65 0.55 -3.09
CA VAL A 32 27.91 1.58 -2.08
C VAL A 32 26.63 2.29 -1.67
N GLY A 33 25.79 2.68 -2.63
CA GLY A 33 24.49 3.30 -2.35
C GLY A 33 23.59 2.39 -1.50
N PHE A 34 23.45 1.12 -1.89
CA PHE A 34 22.68 0.13 -1.14
C PHE A 34 23.22 -0.09 0.28
N TYR A 35 24.54 -0.12 0.45
CA TYR A 35 25.17 -0.25 1.75
C TYR A 35 24.88 0.95 2.67
N LEU A 36 24.88 2.17 2.12
CA LEU A 36 24.57 3.39 2.89
C LEU A 36 23.09 3.42 3.34
N VAL A 37 22.15 3.04 2.48
CA VAL A 37 20.72 2.92 2.84
C VAL A 37 20.52 1.91 3.96
N ARG A 38 21.15 0.74 3.85
CA ARG A 38 21.06 -0.30 4.89
C ARG A 38 21.67 0.15 6.22
N ARG A 39 22.69 1.01 6.18
CA ARG A 39 23.30 1.58 7.39
C ARG A 39 22.39 2.58 8.08
N GLN A 40 21.64 3.40 7.34
CA GLN A 40 20.69 4.36 7.93
C GLN A 40 19.58 3.64 8.72
N ARG A 41 19.00 2.57 8.16
CA ARG A 41 17.99 1.76 8.84
C ARG A 41 18.45 1.14 10.17
N LYS A 42 19.76 0.93 10.36
CA LYS A 42 20.30 0.40 11.62
C LYS A 42 20.48 1.47 12.70
N ASN A 43 20.55 2.74 12.31
CA ASN A 43 20.74 3.86 13.24
C ASN A 43 19.41 4.41 13.77
N GLU A 44 18.29 4.05 13.13
CA GLU A 44 16.96 4.32 13.67
C GLU A 44 16.71 3.36 14.82
N ALA A 45 17.06 3.80 16.03
CA ALA A 45 16.68 3.11 17.25
C ALA A 45 15.15 3.02 17.34
N PRO A 46 14.58 1.88 17.78
CA PRO A 46 13.15 1.77 18.00
C PRO A 46 12.68 2.91 18.92
N PRO A 47 11.58 3.61 18.61
CA PRO A 47 11.05 4.62 19.50
C PRO A 47 10.82 3.98 20.86
N ALA A 48 11.47 4.53 21.90
CA ALA A 48 11.32 4.06 23.26
C ALA A 48 9.83 4.10 23.60
N LEU A 49 9.26 2.92 23.87
CA LEU A 49 7.86 2.81 24.28
C LEU A 49 7.64 3.70 25.50
N PRO A 50 6.59 4.55 25.50
CA PRO A 50 6.26 5.34 26.68
C PRO A 50 5.97 4.39 27.85
N PRO A 51 6.37 4.73 29.08
CA PRO A 51 6.13 3.90 30.24
C PRO A 51 4.62 3.66 30.42
N PRO A 52 4.21 2.48 30.90
CA PRO A 52 2.81 2.15 31.12
C PRO A 52 2.23 3.14 32.13
N GLN A 53 1.30 3.98 31.68
CA GLN A 53 0.57 4.86 32.60
C GLN A 53 -0.40 4.01 33.45
N PRO A 54 -0.44 4.22 34.78
CA PRO A 54 -1.37 3.53 35.65
C PRO A 54 -2.80 3.97 35.33
N SER A 55 -3.65 3.02 34.96
CA SER A 55 -5.08 3.26 34.73
C SER A 55 -5.76 3.73 36.02
N PRO A 56 -6.44 4.89 36.04
CA PRO A 56 -7.31 5.24 37.15
C PRO A 56 -8.57 4.36 37.12
N ALA A 57 -8.97 3.87 38.30
CA ALA A 57 -10.22 3.13 38.48
C ALA A 57 -11.44 4.01 38.15
N PRO A 58 -12.52 3.46 37.58
CA PRO A 58 -13.71 4.24 37.28
C PRO A 58 -14.55 4.45 38.54
N ASP A 59 -14.59 5.68 39.03
CA ASP A 59 -15.59 6.15 39.98
C ASP A 59 -16.93 6.37 39.27
N VAL A 60 -17.97 5.86 39.91
CA VAL A 60 -19.37 5.92 39.49
C VAL A 60 -19.89 7.33 39.79
N ALA A 61 -20.02 8.17 38.77
CA ALA A 61 -20.73 9.45 38.89
C ALA A 61 -21.54 9.74 37.63
N THR A 62 -22.86 9.58 37.79
CA THR A 62 -23.92 9.98 36.87
C THR A 62 -23.82 11.46 36.54
N VAL A 63 -23.54 11.80 35.27
CA VAL A 63 -23.88 13.10 34.68
C VAL A 63 -24.52 12.83 33.32
N GLN A 64 -25.80 13.18 33.24
CA GLN A 64 -26.60 13.20 32.04
C GLN A 64 -26.50 14.62 31.46
N GLU A 65 -25.62 14.83 30.48
CA GLU A 65 -25.59 16.07 29.67
C GLU A 65 -24.90 15.80 28.32
N ALA A 66 -25.69 15.92 27.24
CA ALA A 66 -25.34 15.98 25.81
C ALA A 66 -24.11 15.19 25.30
N ALA A 67 -24.37 13.96 24.81
CA ALA A 67 -23.42 13.25 23.96
C ALA A 67 -23.14 14.07 22.67
N PRO A 68 -21.88 14.24 22.24
CA PRO A 68 -21.60 14.36 20.82
C PRO A 68 -21.89 12.98 20.20
N SER A 69 -23.17 12.76 19.87
CA SER A 69 -23.61 11.67 19.02
C SER A 69 -23.00 11.87 17.63
N GLY A 70 -22.08 10.99 17.23
CA GLY A 70 -21.60 10.98 15.85
C GLY A 70 -20.28 10.26 15.59
N MET A 71 -19.90 9.28 16.42
CA MET A 71 -18.85 8.33 16.01
C MET A 71 -19.53 7.15 15.34
N VAL A 72 -19.52 7.14 14.01
CA VAL A 72 -20.04 6.04 13.20
C VAL A 72 -18.90 5.06 12.98
N MET A 73 -19.15 3.78 13.25
CA MET A 73 -18.15 2.73 13.05
C MET A 73 -18.25 2.26 11.61
N VAL A 74 -17.23 2.53 10.80
CA VAL A 74 -17.21 2.17 9.38
C VAL A 74 -16.29 0.96 9.19
N CYS A 75 -16.74 -0.03 8.42
CA CYS A 75 -15.84 -1.11 8.04
C CYS A 75 -14.86 -0.61 6.96
N PRO A 76 -13.53 -0.79 7.13
CA PRO A 76 -12.55 -0.33 6.14
C PRO A 76 -12.69 -1.05 4.79
N THR A 77 -13.23 -2.28 4.78
CA THR A 77 -13.36 -3.09 3.58
C THR A 77 -14.67 -2.83 2.85
N CYS A 78 -15.81 -3.05 3.51
CA CYS A 78 -17.11 -2.88 2.85
C CYS A 78 -17.69 -1.46 2.95
N ARG A 79 -17.02 -0.53 3.67
CA ARG A 79 -17.45 0.86 3.90
C ARG A 79 -18.86 1.02 4.46
N ARG A 80 -19.42 -0.05 5.03
CA ARG A 80 -20.71 0.04 5.71
C ARG A 80 -20.53 0.68 7.06
N GLU A 81 -21.47 1.56 7.36
CA GLU A 81 -21.70 2.09 8.68
C GLU A 81 -22.37 1.01 9.53
N LEU A 82 -21.82 0.79 10.70
CA LEU A 82 -22.27 -0.16 11.69
C LEU A 82 -22.45 0.55 13.03
N GLU A 83 -23.20 -0.10 13.92
CA GLU A 83 -23.49 0.46 15.23
C GLU A 83 -22.20 0.77 16.00
N PRO A 84 -22.17 1.87 16.77
CA PRO A 84 -20.96 2.34 17.45
C PRO A 84 -20.38 1.34 18.46
N GLU A 85 -21.19 0.39 18.91
CA GLU A 85 -20.82 -0.66 19.85
C GLU A 85 -20.16 -1.86 19.15
N ALA A 86 -20.33 -2.00 17.83
CA ALA A 86 -19.74 -3.07 17.05
C ALA A 86 -18.22 -2.86 16.92
N ARG A 87 -17.43 -3.85 17.34
CA ARG A 87 -15.97 -3.84 17.20
C ARG A 87 -15.49 -4.44 15.88
N TYR A 88 -16.31 -5.30 15.27
CA TYR A 88 -15.99 -6.03 14.04
C TYR A 88 -17.17 -6.02 13.08
N CYS A 89 -16.88 -6.01 11.79
CA CYS A 89 -17.87 -6.08 10.72
C CYS A 89 -18.47 -7.48 10.64
N LYS A 90 -19.80 -7.55 10.59
CA LYS A 90 -20.52 -8.82 10.45
C LYS A 90 -20.40 -9.50 9.08
N PHE A 91 -19.87 -8.79 8.07
CA PHE A 91 -19.80 -9.28 6.70
C PHE A 91 -18.41 -9.81 6.32
N ASP A 92 -17.35 -9.16 6.79
CA ASP A 92 -15.96 -9.49 6.45
C ASP A 92 -15.08 -9.78 7.68
N GLY A 93 -15.60 -9.60 8.91
CA GLY A 93 -14.87 -9.84 10.14
C GLY A 93 -13.81 -8.78 10.48
N ASN A 94 -13.62 -7.74 9.64
CA ASN A 94 -12.61 -6.72 9.88
C ASN A 94 -13.00 -5.79 11.02
N ARG A 95 -11.99 -5.27 11.72
CA ARG A 95 -12.18 -4.34 12.83
C ARG A 95 -12.75 -3.03 12.29
N LEU A 96 -13.79 -2.55 12.94
CA LEU A 96 -14.43 -1.30 12.54
C LEU A 96 -13.60 -0.11 13.00
N VAL A 97 -13.60 0.96 12.20
CA VAL A 97 -12.91 2.21 12.49
C VAL A 97 -13.94 3.29 12.79
N GLY A 98 -13.76 4.01 13.91
CA GLY A 98 -14.62 5.12 14.27
C GLY A 98 -14.32 6.33 13.40
N VAL A 99 -15.32 6.82 12.68
CA VAL A 99 -15.26 8.06 11.89
C VAL A 99 -16.13 9.09 12.62
N GLN A 100 -15.57 10.27 12.87
CA GLN A 100 -16.33 11.40 13.43
C GLN A 100 -17.10 12.08 12.30
N ASP A 101 -18.41 12.22 12.47
CA ASP A 101 -19.28 12.94 11.54
C ASP A 101 -18.74 14.35 11.27
N GLY A 102 -18.57 14.68 9.98
CA GLY A 102 -18.14 16.01 9.53
C GLY A 102 -16.66 16.13 9.13
N VAL A 103 -15.85 15.08 9.32
CA VAL A 103 -14.57 14.97 8.62
C VAL A 103 -14.84 14.19 7.34
N GLU A 104 -14.82 14.87 6.19
CA GLU A 104 -14.84 14.19 4.89
C GLU A 104 -13.88 13.00 4.94
N LEU A 105 -14.39 11.82 4.58
CA LEU A 105 -13.65 10.56 4.42
C LEU A 105 -12.52 10.76 3.40
N ARG A 106 -11.47 11.48 3.78
CA ARG A 106 -10.17 11.40 3.16
C ARG A 106 -9.77 9.97 3.41
N GLY A 107 -9.77 9.18 2.33
CA GLY A 107 -9.72 7.72 2.34
C GLY A 107 -8.67 7.16 3.32
N PRO A 108 -8.82 5.88 3.71
CA PRO A 108 -8.02 5.28 4.77
C PRO A 108 -6.56 5.68 4.59
N SER A 109 -5.98 6.30 5.61
CA SER A 109 -4.60 6.78 5.61
C SER A 109 -3.57 5.63 5.56
N GLY A 110 -4.02 4.41 5.24
CA GLY A 110 -3.19 3.24 5.00
C GLY A 110 -2.74 3.12 3.55
N GLY A 111 -2.05 2.02 3.27
CA GLY A 111 -1.47 1.75 1.96
C GLY A 111 -2.09 0.54 1.28
N ILE A 112 -1.88 0.47 -0.04
CA ILE A 112 -2.21 -0.67 -0.89
C ILE A 112 -0.95 -1.48 -1.16
N CYS A 113 -1.05 -2.80 -1.14
CA CYS A 113 0.04 -3.63 -1.62
C CYS A 113 0.08 -3.61 -3.16
N PRO A 114 1.22 -3.25 -3.79
CA PRO A 114 1.32 -3.18 -5.25
C PRO A 114 1.24 -4.55 -5.94
N THR A 115 1.39 -5.65 -5.18
CA THR A 115 1.39 -7.02 -5.72
C THR A 115 0.01 -7.68 -5.66
N CYS A 116 -0.76 -7.43 -4.60
CA CYS A 116 -2.08 -8.06 -4.44
C CYS A 116 -3.24 -7.08 -4.39
N GLU A 117 -2.96 -5.78 -4.54
CA GLU A 117 -3.94 -4.69 -4.63
C GLU A 117 -4.89 -4.60 -3.42
N HIS A 118 -4.51 -5.23 -2.30
CA HIS A 118 -5.28 -5.20 -1.07
C HIS A 118 -4.96 -3.92 -0.29
N GLY A 119 -5.99 -3.27 0.25
CA GLY A 119 -5.84 -2.13 1.16
C GLY A 119 -5.58 -2.58 2.58
N PHE A 120 -4.74 -1.83 3.30
CA PHE A 120 -4.36 -2.11 4.69
C PHE A 120 -4.58 -0.87 5.58
N ASP A 121 -4.64 -1.09 6.89
CA ASP A 121 -4.86 -0.03 7.88
C ASP A 121 -3.67 0.96 7.99
N PRO A 122 -3.93 2.24 8.35
CA PRO A 122 -2.88 3.19 8.68
C PRO A 122 -2.02 2.70 9.85
N GLY A 123 -0.73 2.51 9.60
CA GLY A 123 0.24 1.98 10.57
C GLY A 123 0.85 0.64 10.17
N VAL A 124 0.26 -0.05 9.20
CA VAL A 124 0.91 -1.16 8.51
C VAL A 124 1.73 -0.59 7.36
N ALA A 125 3.05 -0.73 7.41
CA ALA A 125 3.95 -0.25 6.35
C ALA A 125 4.25 -1.32 5.30
N THR A 126 3.96 -2.60 5.58
CA THR A 126 4.40 -3.72 4.76
C THR A 126 3.31 -4.78 4.65
N CYS A 127 3.10 -5.32 3.45
CA CYS A 127 2.14 -6.38 3.20
C CYS A 127 2.55 -7.65 3.94
N PRO A 128 1.71 -8.24 4.81
CA PRO A 128 2.03 -9.47 5.53
C PRO A 128 2.12 -10.69 4.61
N THR A 129 1.48 -10.65 3.45
CA THR A 129 1.44 -11.77 2.49
C THR A 129 2.65 -11.76 1.56
N HIS A 130 3.02 -10.59 1.03
CA HIS A 130 4.06 -10.46 -0.01
C HIS A 130 5.36 -9.82 0.52
N GLY A 131 5.34 -9.20 1.69
CA GLY A 131 6.51 -8.50 2.25
C GLY A 131 6.86 -7.17 1.55
N GLU A 132 6.02 -6.71 0.62
CA GLU A 132 6.19 -5.46 -0.11
C GLU A 132 5.74 -4.24 0.69
N GLU A 133 6.40 -3.10 0.46
CA GLU A 133 6.02 -1.83 1.10
C GLU A 133 4.67 -1.36 0.56
N LEU A 134 3.80 -0.94 1.48
CA LEU A 134 2.46 -0.52 1.14
C LEU A 134 2.49 0.91 0.59
N VAL A 135 1.93 1.10 -0.60
CA VAL A 135 1.88 2.39 -1.27
C VAL A 135 0.72 3.19 -0.70
N PRO A 136 0.93 4.39 -0.14
CA PRO A 136 -0.15 5.24 0.33
C PRO A 136 -1.22 5.42 -0.75
N TRP A 137 -2.50 5.30 -0.37
CA TRP A 137 -3.62 5.40 -1.31
C TRP A 137 -3.57 6.64 -2.21
N ALA A 138 -3.04 7.75 -1.68
CA ALA A 138 -2.86 8.99 -2.44
C ALA A 138 -1.92 8.83 -3.64
N LEU A 139 -0.79 8.12 -3.47
CA LEU A 139 0.19 7.90 -4.54
C LEU A 139 -0.28 6.84 -5.53
N TRP A 140 -0.99 5.80 -5.06
CA TRP A 140 -1.52 4.76 -5.94
C TRP A 140 -2.51 5.30 -6.98
N GLN A 141 -3.35 6.28 -6.60
CA GLN A 141 -4.29 6.90 -7.54
C GLN A 141 -3.60 7.74 -8.61
N GLU A 142 -2.44 8.32 -8.31
CA GLU A 142 -1.67 9.10 -9.28
C GLU A 142 -0.99 8.19 -10.31
N GLU A 143 -0.54 7.01 -9.90
CA GLU A 143 0.02 6.00 -10.80
C GLU A 143 -1.04 5.23 -11.60
N ALA A 144 -2.23 5.01 -11.03
CA ALA A 144 -3.37 4.39 -11.71
C ALA A 144 -4.07 5.31 -12.72
N GLY A 145 -3.38 6.35 -13.20
CA GLY A 145 -3.89 7.38 -14.09
C GLY A 145 -4.67 6.82 -15.27
N GLU A 146 -5.93 7.25 -15.34
CA GLU A 146 -6.70 7.50 -16.57
C GLU A 146 -6.84 6.33 -17.56
N GLU A 147 -7.35 5.18 -17.10
CA GLU A 147 -8.12 4.29 -18.00
C GLU A 147 -9.59 4.72 -18.01
N ASP A 148 -9.82 5.97 -18.47
CA ASP A 148 -11.15 6.56 -18.58
C ASP A 148 -11.89 5.94 -19.78
N GLY A 149 -12.92 5.16 -19.49
CA GLY A 149 -13.93 4.77 -20.48
C GLY A 149 -14.44 3.33 -20.42
N MET A 150 -13.65 2.37 -19.94
CA MET A 150 -14.08 0.96 -19.94
C MET A 150 -14.89 0.64 -18.69
N ARG A 151 -16.21 0.51 -18.85
CA ARG A 151 -17.11 0.04 -17.79
C ARG A 151 -17.00 -1.47 -17.67
N LYS A 152 -16.88 -1.96 -16.44
CA LYS A 152 -16.90 -3.38 -16.14
C LYS A 152 -18.24 -3.77 -15.54
N ILE A 153 -18.76 -4.96 -15.87
CA ILE A 153 -20.04 -5.46 -15.36
C ILE A 153 -19.84 -6.73 -14.55
N CYS A 154 -20.59 -6.88 -13.47
CA CYS A 154 -20.66 -8.16 -12.77
C CYS A 154 -21.61 -9.11 -13.51
N PRO A 155 -21.16 -10.32 -13.93
CA PRO A 155 -22.02 -11.26 -14.65
C PRO A 155 -23.13 -11.85 -13.77
N VAL A 156 -23.03 -11.75 -12.44
CA VAL A 156 -23.98 -12.32 -11.50
C VAL A 156 -25.06 -11.31 -11.11
N CYS A 157 -24.68 -10.08 -10.76
CA CYS A 157 -25.63 -9.07 -10.26
C CYS A 157 -25.96 -7.98 -11.29
N GLY A 158 -25.24 -7.92 -12.42
CA GLY A 158 -25.48 -6.94 -13.50
C GLY A 158 -25.08 -5.50 -13.16
N SER A 159 -24.46 -5.25 -12.00
CA SER A 159 -24.01 -3.90 -11.63
C SER A 159 -22.79 -3.48 -12.45
N GLN A 160 -22.75 -2.21 -12.85
CA GLN A 160 -21.63 -1.61 -13.58
C GLN A 160 -20.66 -0.91 -12.62
N TYR A 161 -19.38 -1.00 -12.92
CA TYR A 161 -18.28 -0.46 -12.14
C TYR A 161 -17.30 0.31 -13.03
N ALA A 162 -16.53 1.20 -12.41
CA ALA A 162 -15.42 1.88 -13.08
C ALA A 162 -14.37 0.86 -13.55
N GLY A 163 -13.62 1.21 -14.61
CA GLY A 163 -12.63 0.31 -15.23
C GLY A 163 -11.52 -0.16 -14.30
N SER A 164 -11.25 0.59 -13.23
CA SER A 164 -10.28 0.24 -12.20
C SER A 164 -10.74 -0.87 -11.23
N SER A 165 -12.03 -1.23 -11.20
CA SER A 165 -12.52 -2.31 -10.32
C SER A 165 -12.26 -3.69 -10.94
N GLY A 166 -11.54 -4.58 -10.24
CA GLY A 166 -11.33 -5.97 -10.67
C GLY A 166 -12.48 -6.93 -10.30
N PHE A 167 -13.24 -6.61 -9.24
CA PHE A 167 -14.23 -7.52 -8.64
C PHE A 167 -15.51 -6.78 -8.24
N CYS A 168 -16.63 -7.49 -8.28
CA CYS A 168 -17.93 -6.97 -7.86
C CYS A 168 -17.99 -6.84 -6.34
N GLY A 169 -18.32 -5.64 -5.86
CA GLY A 169 -18.44 -5.38 -4.42
C GLY A 169 -19.65 -6.05 -3.74
N ALA A 170 -20.58 -6.64 -4.49
CA ALA A 170 -21.76 -7.30 -3.93
C ALA A 170 -21.54 -8.79 -3.62
N ASP A 171 -20.86 -9.50 -4.52
CA ASP A 171 -20.73 -10.96 -4.50
C ASP A 171 -19.28 -11.46 -4.69
N GLY A 172 -18.32 -10.56 -4.94
CA GLY A 172 -16.91 -10.88 -5.12
C GLY A 172 -16.56 -11.50 -6.48
N THR A 173 -17.51 -11.59 -7.41
CA THR A 173 -17.26 -12.15 -8.75
C THR A 173 -16.33 -11.25 -9.56
N ALA A 174 -15.41 -11.84 -10.32
CA ALA A 174 -14.53 -11.10 -11.23
C ALA A 174 -15.38 -10.32 -12.25
N LEU A 175 -15.07 -9.03 -12.41
CA LEU A 175 -15.82 -8.18 -13.33
C LEU A 175 -15.33 -8.38 -14.75
N GLU A 176 -16.26 -8.47 -15.69
CA GLU A 176 -15.95 -8.57 -17.11
C GLU A 176 -16.03 -7.20 -17.76
N THR A 177 -15.07 -6.90 -18.63
CA THR A 177 -15.04 -5.66 -19.41
C THR A 177 -16.12 -5.68 -20.48
N VAL A 178 -16.97 -4.65 -20.52
CA VAL A 178 -17.99 -4.51 -21.56
C VAL A 178 -17.50 -3.44 -22.55
N ASN A 179 -17.34 -3.85 -23.81
CA ASN A 179 -17.09 -2.94 -24.94
C ASN A 179 -18.40 -2.46 -25.56
#